data_AF-A0A9P0LFM6-F1
#
_entry.id   AF-A0A9P0LFM6-F1
#
_cell.length_a   1.000
_cell.length_b   1.000
_cell.length_c   1.000
_cell.angle_alpha   90.00
_cell.angle_beta   90.00
_cell.angle_gamma   90.00
#
_symmetry.space_group_name_H-M   'P 1'
#
loop_
_entity.id
_entity.type
_entity.pdbx_description
1 polymer ?
#
loop_
_entity_poly.entity_id
_entity_poly.type
_entity_poly.pdbx_seq_one_letter_code
_entity_poly.pdbx_strand_id
1 'polypeptide(L)'
;MAGNEAEHGAIVRNRDLIDVWIEAPRGNRKQVVYEKILSLIDITDEPSKHLKSNIMKFSQLFGLKMANKWQKVGQSRNRLLQNQVYWLDKIIYRINNDSEENTSSDEEQEPPCRSVGRPRVPFEEASKKTKRRRVAELTTDRSANELQFAVNVVSGSNHSEVSPQIFSFSTAEALALMVDLDISVRGPENKAIVEANKKRIQAEFRAKLSLIVDKPKPGYGSSNDGNTARIFFHNPQTSSDITGVDRELIEKFAIILGVLASGCAIDMEKFASLLEEARNWYIHLYKWSNMPNKVHKVLVHGCEIIDAFCLPIGELSEDALEARHKEVRKHRLSHTRKCSRTDTNKDLMRDLLLTSDPFISSKRKVSSKNI
;
A
#
# COMPACT_ATOMS: atom_id res chain seq x y z
N MET A 1 6.76 39.63 -41.61
CA MET A 1 6.75 39.39 -40.15
C MET A 1 6.97 37.91 -39.94
N ALA A 2 8.11 37.57 -39.34
CA ALA A 2 8.53 36.22 -38.95
C ALA A 2 7.38 35.50 -38.19
N GLY A 3 7.07 34.22 -38.43
CA GLY A 3 7.98 33.08 -38.33
C GLY A 3 7.70 32.40 -36.99
N ASN A 4 6.68 31.54 -36.95
CA ASN A 4 6.43 30.59 -35.85
C ASN A 4 6.24 29.21 -36.49
N GLU A 5 7.34 28.62 -36.92
CA GLU A 5 7.44 27.19 -37.18
C GLU A 5 7.25 26.48 -35.84
N ALA A 6 6.07 25.91 -35.63
CA ALA A 6 5.82 25.03 -34.50
C ALA A 6 6.67 23.78 -34.67
N GLU A 7 7.56 23.52 -33.72
CA GLU A 7 8.29 22.26 -33.54
C GLU A 7 7.30 21.09 -33.50
N HIS A 8 7.12 20.40 -34.63
CA HIS A 8 6.30 19.19 -34.70
C HIS A 8 7.11 17.98 -34.23
N GLY A 9 7.21 17.79 -32.91
CA GLY A 9 7.60 16.51 -32.35
C GLY A 9 6.54 15.44 -32.67
N ALA A 10 6.94 14.30 -33.22
CA ALA A 10 6.02 13.21 -33.55
C ALA A 10 5.30 12.67 -32.29
N ILE A 11 3.96 12.74 -32.27
CA ILE A 11 3.11 12.26 -31.15
C ILE A 11 2.45 10.94 -31.55
N VAL A 12 2.82 9.84 -30.89
CA VAL A 12 2.18 8.53 -31.10
C VAL A 12 1.08 8.31 -30.06
N ARG A 13 -0.14 7.95 -30.48
CA ARG A 13 -1.27 7.64 -29.58
C ARG A 13 -1.64 6.16 -29.66
N ASN A 14 -2.35 5.65 -28.63
CA ASN A 14 -2.82 4.25 -28.62
C ASN A 14 -3.76 3.94 -29.78
N ARG A 15 -4.51 4.93 -30.28
CA ARG A 15 -5.41 4.78 -31.43
C ARG A 15 -4.67 4.36 -32.71
N ASP A 16 -3.44 4.80 -32.89
CA ASP A 16 -2.66 4.60 -34.13
C ASP A 16 -2.12 3.17 -34.25
N LEU A 17 -2.21 2.40 -33.17
CA LEU A 17 -1.68 1.03 -33.06
C LEU A 17 -2.78 -0.04 -33.05
N ILE A 18 -4.06 0.36 -33.02
CA ILE A 18 -5.19 -0.58 -32.92
C ILE A 18 -5.30 -1.45 -34.16
N ASP A 19 -5.41 -0.82 -35.33
CA ASP A 19 -5.74 -1.51 -36.57
C ASP A 19 -4.60 -2.50 -36.93
N VAL A 20 -3.36 -2.06 -36.73
CA VAL A 20 -2.14 -2.87 -36.85
C VAL A 20 -2.15 -4.09 -35.92
N TRP A 21 -2.65 -3.95 -34.69
CA TRP A 21 -2.70 -5.07 -33.75
C TRP A 21 -3.85 -6.06 -34.04
N ILE A 22 -4.97 -5.57 -34.57
CA ILE A 22 -6.13 -6.40 -34.94
C ILE A 22 -5.80 -7.28 -36.15
N GLU A 23 -5.19 -6.70 -37.17
CA GLU A 23 -4.84 -7.38 -38.43
C GLU A 23 -3.67 -8.36 -38.27
N ALA A 24 -2.82 -8.16 -37.27
CA ALA A 24 -1.65 -9.01 -37.05
C ALA A 24 -1.99 -10.42 -36.47
N PRO A 25 -1.31 -11.48 -36.94
CA PRO A 25 -1.47 -12.83 -36.41
C PRO A 25 -0.95 -12.92 -34.97
N ARG A 26 -1.61 -13.73 -34.12
CA ARG A 26 -1.42 -13.75 -32.65
C ARG A 26 0.04 -13.85 -32.18
N GLY A 27 0.90 -14.56 -32.90
CA GLY A 27 2.32 -14.72 -32.56
C GLY A 27 3.18 -13.46 -32.80
N ASN A 28 2.80 -12.62 -33.76
CA ASN A 28 3.64 -11.51 -34.25
C ASN A 28 3.14 -10.13 -33.80
N ARG A 29 2.01 -10.04 -33.11
CA ARG A 29 1.39 -8.76 -32.72
C ARG A 29 2.33 -7.80 -31.99
N LYS A 30 3.25 -8.31 -31.17
CA LYS A 30 4.25 -7.49 -30.47
C LYS A 30 5.26 -6.85 -31.42
N GLN A 31 5.64 -7.56 -32.48
CA GLN A 31 6.65 -7.13 -33.45
C GLN A 31 6.07 -6.13 -34.43
N VAL A 32 4.83 -6.36 -34.89
CA VAL A 32 4.15 -5.44 -35.81
C VAL A 32 3.82 -4.10 -35.12
N VAL A 33 3.43 -4.12 -33.84
CA VAL A 33 3.25 -2.88 -33.06
C VAL A 33 4.57 -2.14 -32.87
N TYR A 34 5.66 -2.87 -32.63
CA TYR A 34 7.00 -2.28 -32.50
C TYR A 34 7.45 -1.58 -33.79
N GLU A 35 7.31 -2.24 -34.93
CA GLU A 35 7.64 -1.68 -36.24
C GLU A 35 6.78 -0.46 -36.58
N LYS A 36 5.48 -0.51 -36.23
CA LYS A 36 4.59 0.64 -36.43
C LYS A 36 5.00 1.84 -35.58
N ILE A 37 5.37 1.63 -34.31
CA ILE A 37 5.87 2.71 -33.46
C ILE A 37 7.17 3.29 -34.02
N LEU A 38 8.09 2.47 -34.52
CA LEU A 38 9.33 2.96 -35.16
C LEU A 38 9.03 3.80 -36.41
N SER A 39 8.09 3.36 -37.25
CA SER A 39 7.68 4.13 -38.44
C SER A 39 7.02 5.46 -38.14
N LEU A 40 6.50 5.65 -36.93
CA LEU A 40 5.81 6.87 -36.52
C LEU A 40 6.73 7.87 -35.81
N ILE A 41 7.96 7.48 -35.46
CA ILE A 41 8.90 8.32 -34.69
C ILE A 41 9.95 9.01 -35.61
N ASP A 42 9.91 8.79 -36.93
CA ASP A 42 10.79 9.44 -37.94
C ASP A 42 12.25 9.60 -37.47
N ILE A 43 12.85 8.50 -37.02
CA ILE A 43 14.27 8.49 -36.61
C ILE A 43 15.09 8.20 -37.86
N THR A 44 15.85 9.19 -38.32
CA THR A 44 16.74 9.09 -39.50
C THR A 44 18.03 8.31 -39.23
N ASP A 45 18.38 8.06 -37.97
CA ASP A 45 19.54 7.26 -37.55
C ASP A 45 19.15 5.98 -36.78
N GLU A 46 20.07 5.02 -36.70
CA GLU A 46 19.83 3.78 -35.96
C GLU A 46 19.37 4.05 -34.50
N PRO A 47 18.16 3.61 -34.11
CA PRO A 47 17.65 3.95 -32.79
C PRO A 47 18.51 3.34 -31.69
N SER A 48 18.82 4.13 -30.65
CA SER A 48 19.67 3.69 -29.55
C SER A 48 19.18 2.38 -28.93
N LYS A 49 20.10 1.54 -28.46
CA LYS A 49 19.78 0.23 -27.85
C LYS A 49 18.77 0.34 -26.70
N HIS A 50 18.82 1.45 -25.96
CA HIS A 50 17.89 1.77 -24.89
C HIS A 50 16.49 2.07 -25.41
N LEU A 51 16.38 2.87 -26.47
CA LEU A 51 15.11 3.21 -27.11
C LEU A 51 14.42 1.97 -27.71
N LYS A 52 15.18 1.14 -28.46
CA LYS A 52 14.68 -0.15 -28.99
C LYS A 52 14.12 -1.04 -27.86
N SER A 53 14.81 -1.12 -26.72
CA SER A 53 14.36 -1.90 -25.55
C SER A 53 13.07 -1.35 -24.92
N ASN A 54 12.94 -0.02 -24.83
CA ASN A 54 11.76 0.62 -24.24
C ASN A 54 10.52 0.47 -25.14
N ILE A 55 10.67 0.67 -26.45
CA ILE A 55 9.57 0.47 -27.41
C ILE A 55 9.14 -1.00 -27.44
N MET A 56 10.09 -1.93 -27.35
CA MET A 56 9.78 -3.36 -27.29
C MET A 56 8.97 -3.74 -26.05
N LYS A 57 9.37 -3.26 -24.85
CA LYS A 57 8.61 -3.47 -23.60
C LYS A 57 7.22 -2.84 -23.69
N PHE A 58 7.12 -1.64 -24.26
CA PHE A 58 5.84 -0.98 -24.45
C PHE A 58 4.93 -1.80 -25.37
N SER A 59 5.44 -2.28 -26.50
CA SER A 59 4.67 -3.07 -27.48
C SER A 59 4.09 -4.34 -26.85
N GLN A 60 4.85 -4.98 -25.96
CA GLN A 60 4.36 -6.13 -25.18
C GLN A 60 3.24 -5.74 -24.20
N LEU A 61 3.42 -4.66 -23.44
CA LEU A 61 2.41 -4.19 -22.47
C LEU A 61 1.14 -3.67 -23.15
N PHE A 62 1.29 -2.99 -24.29
CA PHE A 62 0.17 -2.56 -25.13
C PHE A 62 -0.63 -3.76 -25.60
N GLY A 63 0.02 -4.78 -26.15
CA GLY A 63 -0.66 -5.99 -26.62
C GLY A 63 -1.44 -6.72 -25.52
N LEU A 64 -0.89 -6.81 -24.31
CA LEU A 64 -1.58 -7.39 -23.14
C LEU A 64 -2.81 -6.57 -22.72
N LYS A 65 -2.66 -5.25 -22.64
CA LYS A 65 -3.78 -4.35 -22.28
C LYS A 65 -4.86 -4.34 -23.35
N MET A 66 -4.46 -4.35 -24.62
CA MET A 66 -5.35 -4.40 -25.77
C MET A 66 -6.14 -5.71 -25.80
N ALA A 67 -5.49 -6.86 -25.59
CA ALA A 67 -6.17 -8.16 -25.52
C ALA A 67 -7.27 -8.19 -24.43
N ASN A 68 -6.95 -7.69 -23.24
CA ASN A 68 -7.91 -7.63 -22.13
C ASN A 68 -9.10 -6.70 -22.44
N LYS A 69 -8.86 -5.55 -23.07
CA LYS A 69 -9.92 -4.61 -23.47
C LYS A 69 -10.75 -5.16 -24.65
N TRP A 70 -10.11 -5.81 -25.60
CA TRP A 70 -10.75 -6.45 -26.76
C TRP A 70 -11.72 -7.57 -26.35
N GLN A 71 -11.31 -8.39 -25.37
CA GLN A 71 -12.17 -9.45 -24.83
C GLN A 71 -13.40 -8.87 -24.09
N LYS A 72 -13.22 -7.83 -23.27
CA LYS A 72 -14.31 -7.18 -22.52
C LYS A 72 -15.38 -6.56 -23.42
N VAL A 73 -15.02 -6.19 -24.64
CA VAL A 73 -15.90 -5.49 -25.59
C VAL A 73 -16.50 -6.47 -26.62
N GLY A 74 -16.26 -7.77 -26.46
CA GLY A 74 -16.80 -8.80 -27.35
C GLY A 74 -16.20 -8.74 -28.76
N GLN A 75 -14.93 -8.29 -28.87
CA GLN A 75 -14.19 -8.24 -30.14
C GLN A 75 -14.81 -7.34 -31.22
N SER A 76 -15.57 -6.33 -30.80
CA SER A 76 -16.17 -5.34 -31.70
C SER A 76 -15.35 -4.04 -31.70
N ARG A 77 -14.82 -3.66 -32.87
CA ARG A 77 -14.05 -2.41 -33.08
C ARG A 77 -14.86 -1.18 -32.68
N ASN A 78 -16.09 -1.07 -33.17
CA ASN A 78 -16.94 0.10 -32.94
C ASN A 78 -17.25 0.30 -31.45
N ARG A 79 -17.51 -0.79 -30.71
CA ARG A 79 -17.73 -0.72 -29.26
C ARG A 79 -16.45 -0.36 -28.49
N LEU A 80 -15.26 -0.72 -28.99
CA LEU A 80 -14.00 -0.37 -28.34
C LEU A 80 -13.73 1.13 -28.45
N LEU A 81 -13.95 1.70 -29.64
CA LEU A 81 -13.80 3.13 -29.90
C LEU A 81 -14.75 3.96 -29.04
N GLN A 82 -15.98 3.50 -28.83
CA GLN A 82 -16.98 4.20 -28.00
C GLN A 82 -16.71 4.07 -26.50
N ASN A 83 -16.32 2.90 -26.00
CA ASN A 83 -16.22 2.64 -24.55
C ASN A 83 -14.86 3.00 -23.95
N GLN A 84 -13.82 3.23 -24.75
CA GLN A 84 -12.44 3.38 -24.28
C GLN A 84 -11.73 4.64 -24.81
N VAL A 85 -12.49 5.68 -25.19
CA VAL A 85 -11.98 6.95 -25.76
C VAL A 85 -10.78 7.51 -24.99
N TYR A 86 -10.88 7.64 -23.66
CA TYR A 86 -9.81 8.17 -22.81
C TYR A 86 -8.51 7.35 -22.87
N TRP A 87 -8.60 6.02 -23.02
CA TRP A 87 -7.43 5.17 -23.14
C TRP A 87 -6.79 5.27 -24.53
N LEU A 88 -7.60 5.51 -25.56
CA LEU A 88 -7.18 5.62 -26.96
C LEU A 88 -6.45 6.92 -27.28
N ASP A 89 -6.89 8.02 -26.67
CA ASP A 89 -6.24 9.34 -26.84
C ASP A 89 -5.02 9.54 -25.94
N LYS A 90 -4.65 8.54 -25.13
CA LYS A 90 -3.43 8.59 -24.32
C LYS A 90 -2.19 8.61 -25.21
N ILE A 91 -1.37 9.65 -25.05
CA ILE A 91 -0.08 9.82 -25.71
C ILE A 91 0.93 8.81 -25.17
N ILE A 92 1.66 8.17 -26.09
CA ILE A 92 2.62 7.10 -25.82
C ILE A 92 4.06 7.63 -25.81
N TYR A 93 4.39 8.53 -26.73
CA TYR A 93 5.76 9.00 -26.93
C TYR A 93 5.78 10.48 -27.33
N ARG A 94 6.73 11.24 -26.78
CA ARG A 94 7.07 12.61 -27.15
C ARG A 94 8.59 12.66 -27.32
N ILE A 95 9.08 13.00 -28.51
CA ILE A 95 10.51 13.21 -28.73
C ILE A 95 10.87 14.55 -28.06
N ASN A 96 11.66 14.51 -26.99
CA ASN A 96 12.38 15.70 -26.52
C ASN A 96 13.80 15.57 -27.07
N ASN A 97 14.15 16.42 -28.03
CA ASN A 97 15.55 16.77 -28.25
C ASN A 97 15.97 17.58 -27.04
N ASP A 98 16.94 17.08 -26.28
CA ASP A 98 18.08 17.87 -25.82
C ASP A 98 19.00 16.98 -24.97
N SER A 99 20.19 16.83 -25.52
CA SER A 99 21.42 16.34 -24.93
C SER A 99 21.99 17.36 -23.94
N GLU A 100 22.37 16.92 -22.74
CA GLU A 100 23.46 17.52 -21.96
C GLU A 100 24.01 16.47 -20.95
N GLU A 101 25.11 15.82 -21.36
CA GLU A 101 26.40 15.60 -20.66
C GLU A 101 26.52 16.05 -19.18
N ASN A 102 27.31 15.49 -18.25
CA ASN A 102 28.52 14.64 -18.17
C ASN A 102 28.56 14.12 -16.69
N THR A 103 29.32 13.12 -16.21
CA THR A 103 30.74 12.83 -16.38
C THR A 103 31.07 11.47 -15.74
N SER A 104 32.07 10.81 -16.33
CA SER A 104 32.73 9.54 -16.03
C SER A 104 33.55 9.48 -14.73
N SER A 105 33.77 8.26 -14.23
CA SER A 105 35.13 7.75 -13.99
C SER A 105 35.13 6.21 -14.02
N ASP A 106 35.89 5.67 -14.97
CA ASP A 106 36.19 4.26 -15.20
C ASP A 106 37.14 3.69 -14.14
N GLU A 107 37.02 2.38 -13.87
CA GLU A 107 38.16 1.51 -13.52
C GLU A 107 37.88 0.07 -14.00
N GLU A 108 38.96 -0.65 -14.27
CA GLU A 108 39.19 -1.61 -15.37
C GLU A 108 38.57 -3.02 -15.26
N GLN A 109 38.71 -3.74 -16.38
CA GLN A 109 38.02 -4.94 -16.85
C GLN A 109 38.38 -6.27 -16.15
N GLU A 110 37.45 -7.24 -16.21
CA GLU A 110 37.76 -8.67 -16.42
C GLU A 110 36.59 -9.41 -17.14
N PRO A 111 36.84 -10.52 -17.86
CA PRO A 111 36.03 -10.96 -19.01
C PRO A 111 34.69 -11.58 -18.58
N PRO A 112 33.58 -11.38 -19.34
CA PRO A 112 32.30 -11.96 -18.95
C PRO A 112 32.30 -13.46 -19.24
N CYS A 113 32.41 -14.24 -18.16
CA CYS A 113 32.08 -15.65 -18.17
C CYS A 113 30.61 -15.80 -18.60
N ARG A 114 30.39 -16.57 -19.67
CA ARG A 114 29.07 -16.81 -20.28
C ARG A 114 28.11 -17.42 -19.25
N SER A 115 27.16 -16.64 -18.75
CA SER A 115 25.94 -17.17 -18.14
C SER A 115 24.72 -16.44 -18.71
N VAL A 116 23.83 -17.23 -19.29
CA VAL A 116 22.57 -16.77 -19.90
C VAL A 116 21.64 -16.32 -18.77
N GLY A 117 21.47 -15.00 -18.62
CA GLY A 117 20.55 -14.40 -17.65
C GLY A 117 20.73 -12.90 -17.48
N ARG A 118 19.68 -12.22 -16.99
CA ARG A 118 19.72 -10.79 -16.63
C ARG A 118 20.88 -10.53 -15.66
N PRO A 119 21.66 -9.44 -15.81
CA PRO A 119 22.71 -9.09 -14.87
C PRO A 119 22.19 -9.11 -13.43
N ARG A 120 22.91 -9.77 -12.54
CA ARG A 120 22.54 -9.85 -11.13
C ARG A 120 22.73 -8.46 -10.53
N VAL A 121 21.65 -7.88 -10.00
CA VAL A 121 21.72 -6.66 -9.16
C VAL A 121 22.73 -6.91 -8.01
N PRO A 122 23.58 -5.92 -7.65
CA PRO A 122 24.50 -6.02 -6.51
C PRO A 122 23.80 -6.50 -5.25
N PHE A 123 24.54 -7.17 -4.35
CA PHE A 123 23.91 -7.75 -3.18
C PHE A 123 23.27 -6.66 -2.31
N GLU A 124 23.89 -5.49 -2.13
CA GLU A 124 23.34 -4.39 -1.31
C GLU A 124 21.95 -3.93 -1.79
N GLU A 125 21.78 -3.80 -3.10
CA GLU A 125 20.57 -3.28 -3.74
C GLU A 125 19.49 -4.35 -3.99
N ALA A 126 19.83 -5.62 -3.79
CA ALA A 126 18.89 -6.72 -4.03
C ALA A 126 17.76 -6.77 -2.98
N SER A 127 16.55 -7.13 -3.44
CA SER A 127 15.40 -7.36 -2.56
C SER A 127 15.73 -8.41 -1.47
N LYS A 128 15.13 -8.28 -0.28
CA LYS A 128 15.33 -9.23 0.84
C LYS A 128 15.10 -10.70 0.43
N LYS A 129 14.15 -10.95 -0.47
CA LYS A 129 13.88 -12.29 -1.03
C LYS A 129 15.04 -12.82 -1.88
N THR A 130 15.61 -11.96 -2.73
CA THR A 130 16.76 -12.29 -3.56
C THR A 130 18.02 -12.51 -2.72
N LYS A 131 18.26 -11.66 -1.71
CA LYS A 131 19.35 -11.82 -0.74
C LYS A 131 19.28 -13.19 -0.04
N ARG A 132 18.11 -13.55 0.49
CA ARG A 132 17.89 -14.85 1.16
C ARG A 132 18.12 -16.03 0.22
N ARG A 133 17.64 -15.96 -1.03
CA ARG A 133 17.87 -17.03 -2.02
C ARG A 133 19.36 -17.20 -2.32
N ARG A 134 20.10 -16.09 -2.48
CA ARG A 134 21.55 -16.12 -2.73
C ARG A 134 22.34 -16.67 -1.54
N VAL A 135 21.97 -16.30 -0.32
CA VAL A 135 22.58 -16.88 0.89
C VAL A 135 22.28 -18.37 1.00
N ALA A 136 21.05 -18.79 0.68
CA ALA A 136 20.70 -20.21 0.62
C ALA A 136 21.52 -20.98 -0.42
N GLU A 137 21.72 -20.41 -1.61
CA GLU A 137 22.60 -20.94 -2.68
C GLU A 137 24.07 -21.03 -2.22
N LEU A 138 24.53 -20.18 -1.29
CA LEU A 138 25.90 -20.24 -0.73
C LEU A 138 26.05 -21.32 0.35
N THR A 139 24.95 -21.66 1.03
CA THR A 139 24.91 -22.66 2.11
C THR A 139 24.57 -24.06 1.62
N THR A 140 24.22 -24.26 0.35
CA THR A 140 23.91 -25.60 -0.19
C THR A 140 25.14 -26.49 -0.30
N ASP A 141 26.29 -25.91 -0.65
CA ASP A 141 27.51 -26.67 -0.96
C ASP A 141 28.66 -26.42 0.04
N ARG A 142 28.43 -25.61 1.08
CA ARG A 142 29.47 -25.19 2.05
C ARG A 142 29.01 -25.37 3.48
N SER A 143 29.91 -25.89 4.32
CA SER A 143 29.66 -26.06 5.75
C SER A 143 29.72 -24.73 6.51
N ALA A 144 29.04 -24.66 7.66
CA ALA A 144 29.03 -23.46 8.50
C ALA A 144 30.44 -23.03 8.93
N ASN A 145 31.32 -24.00 9.18
CA ASN A 145 32.71 -23.76 9.61
C ASN A 145 33.56 -23.15 8.48
N GLU A 146 33.38 -23.59 7.23
CA GLU A 146 34.10 -23.03 6.07
C GLU A 146 33.67 -21.59 5.78
N LEU A 147 32.38 -21.28 5.93
CA LEU A 147 31.87 -19.92 5.76
C LEU A 147 32.38 -18.99 6.87
N GLN A 148 32.45 -19.48 8.11
CA GLN A 148 32.98 -18.73 9.24
C GLN A 148 34.48 -18.49 9.11
N PHE A 149 35.24 -19.49 8.64
CA PHE A 149 36.66 -19.34 8.35
C PHE A 149 36.90 -18.34 7.22
N ALA A 150 36.12 -18.39 6.14
CA ALA A 150 36.22 -17.41 5.05
C ALA A 150 35.94 -15.98 5.52
N VAL A 151 34.96 -15.79 6.43
CA VAL A 151 34.69 -14.48 7.05
C VAL A 151 35.88 -14.00 7.87
N ASN A 152 36.51 -14.88 8.65
CA ASN A 152 37.68 -14.54 9.46
C ASN A 152 38.90 -14.17 8.59
N VAL A 153 39.10 -14.87 7.47
CA VAL A 153 40.18 -14.60 6.51
C VAL A 153 39.98 -13.24 5.81
N VAL A 154 38.75 -12.93 5.40
CA VAL A 154 38.43 -11.65 4.74
C VAL A 154 38.47 -10.48 5.73
N SER A 155 38.12 -10.71 6.99
CA SER A 155 38.14 -9.68 8.05
C SER A 155 39.53 -9.47 8.66
N GLY A 156 40.56 -10.15 8.17
CA GLY A 156 41.96 -9.95 8.56
C GLY A 156 42.26 -10.21 10.05
N SER A 157 41.42 -10.98 10.74
CA SER A 157 41.48 -11.12 12.20
C SER A 157 42.26 -12.37 12.59
N ASN A 158 43.59 -12.24 12.66
CA ASN A 158 44.42 -13.14 13.48
C ASN A 158 44.44 -12.58 14.92
N HIS A 159 44.21 -13.46 15.89
CA HIS A 159 44.26 -13.27 17.35
C HIS A 159 43.01 -12.79 18.09
N SER A 160 42.53 -13.70 18.95
CA SER A 160 42.16 -13.55 20.37
C SER A 160 41.94 -12.15 20.94
N GLU A 161 40.78 -12.03 21.62
CA GLU A 161 40.35 -10.97 22.54
C GLU A 161 39.91 -9.63 21.95
N VAL A 162 38.61 -9.49 21.67
CA VAL A 162 37.88 -8.22 21.87
C VAL A 162 36.47 -8.52 22.43
N SER A 163 36.16 -7.89 23.56
CA SER A 163 34.93 -7.99 24.34
C SER A 163 33.65 -7.70 23.54
N PRO A 164 32.54 -8.45 23.76
CA PRO A 164 31.27 -8.10 23.16
C PRO A 164 30.57 -7.06 24.02
N GLN A 165 30.50 -5.82 23.57
CA GLN A 165 29.34 -4.97 23.87
C GLN A 165 28.16 -5.50 23.06
N ILE A 166 27.63 -6.63 23.51
CA ILE A 166 26.30 -7.09 23.14
C ILE A 166 25.35 -6.14 23.84
N PHE A 167 24.63 -5.31 23.08
CA PHE A 167 23.43 -4.64 23.56
C PHE A 167 22.53 -5.70 24.19
N SER A 168 22.51 -5.74 25.52
CA SER A 168 21.60 -6.60 26.26
C SER A 168 20.20 -6.03 26.11
N PHE A 169 19.40 -6.63 25.24
CA PHE A 169 17.97 -6.34 25.20
C PHE A 169 17.38 -6.55 26.59
N SER A 170 16.68 -5.55 27.12
CA SER A 170 15.92 -5.74 28.35
C SER A 170 14.78 -6.73 28.09
N THR A 171 14.37 -7.48 29.11
CA THR A 171 13.23 -8.41 29.01
C THR A 171 11.95 -7.70 28.57
N ALA A 172 11.82 -6.39 28.79
CA ALA A 172 10.74 -5.55 28.28
C ALA A 172 10.85 -5.30 26.76
N GLU A 173 12.06 -5.15 26.22
CA GLU A 173 12.30 -4.99 24.77
C GLU A 173 12.06 -6.29 24.00
N ALA A 174 12.38 -7.44 24.61
CA ALA A 174 12.04 -8.76 24.10
C ALA A 174 10.52 -9.05 24.15
N LEU A 175 9.80 -8.46 25.11
CA LEU A 175 8.34 -8.54 25.23
C LEU A 175 7.61 -7.60 24.26
N ALA A 176 8.18 -6.43 23.96
CA ALA A 176 7.68 -5.53 22.93
C ALA A 176 7.83 -6.13 21.52
N LEU A 177 8.88 -6.94 21.30
CA LEU A 177 9.13 -7.75 20.09
C LEU A 177 8.04 -8.80 19.78
N MET A 178 7.06 -9.00 20.67
CA MET A 178 6.07 -10.08 20.59
C MET A 178 4.64 -9.65 20.23
N VAL A 179 4.37 -8.36 20.08
CA VAL A 179 2.99 -7.84 19.90
C VAL A 179 2.55 -7.80 18.43
N ASP A 180 3.43 -7.93 17.43
CA ASP A 180 3.04 -8.00 16.00
C ASP A 180 3.95 -8.95 15.17
N LEU A 181 3.99 -10.21 15.57
CA LEU A 181 4.69 -11.28 14.86
C LEU A 181 3.81 -11.89 13.76
N ASP A 182 3.60 -11.17 12.66
CA ASP A 182 3.08 -11.76 11.41
C ASP A 182 4.20 -12.04 10.38
N ILE A 183 5.46 -11.72 10.70
CA ILE A 183 6.58 -11.82 9.73
C ILE A 183 7.59 -12.94 10.02
N SER A 184 7.57 -13.61 11.18
CA SER A 184 8.51 -14.74 11.40
C SER A 184 8.08 -15.79 12.41
N VAL A 185 6.79 -16.14 12.46
CA VAL A 185 6.30 -17.29 13.23
C VAL A 185 6.48 -18.58 12.42
N ARG A 186 7.73 -18.98 12.16
CA ARG A 186 8.04 -20.26 11.48
C ARG A 186 8.50 -21.37 12.44
N GLY A 187 8.62 -21.09 13.74
CA GLY A 187 8.94 -22.09 14.78
C GLY A 187 7.77 -22.35 15.73
N PRO A 188 7.56 -23.60 16.21
CA PRO A 188 6.48 -23.94 17.14
C PRO A 188 6.63 -23.29 18.52
N GLU A 189 7.86 -23.06 18.98
CA GLU A 189 8.13 -22.43 20.28
C GLU A 189 7.66 -20.97 20.30
N ASN A 190 7.98 -20.19 19.27
CA ASN A 190 7.57 -18.78 19.16
C ASN A 190 6.04 -18.61 19.12
N LYS A 191 5.29 -19.59 18.60
CA LYS A 191 3.82 -19.58 18.63
C LYS A 191 3.27 -19.63 20.05
N ALA A 192 3.82 -20.52 20.87
CA ALA A 192 3.35 -20.72 22.23
C ALA A 192 3.56 -19.48 23.09
N ILE A 193 4.73 -18.84 22.97
CA ILE A 193 5.02 -17.60 23.72
C ILE A 193 4.05 -16.50 23.29
N VAL A 194 3.82 -16.32 21.97
CA VAL A 194 2.89 -15.29 21.45
C VAL A 194 1.48 -15.52 21.95
N GLU A 195 1.02 -16.77 21.93
CA GLU A 195 -0.31 -17.11 22.44
C GLU A 195 -0.43 -16.87 23.95
N ALA A 196 0.62 -17.17 24.73
CA ALA A 196 0.65 -16.90 26.16
C ALA A 196 0.61 -15.39 26.46
N ASN A 197 1.42 -14.58 25.77
CA ASN A 197 1.43 -13.12 25.95
C ASN A 197 0.11 -12.49 25.51
N LYS A 198 -0.48 -12.97 24.40
CA LYS A 198 -1.81 -12.56 23.96
C LYS A 198 -2.87 -12.84 25.03
N LYS A 199 -2.85 -14.03 25.65
CA LYS A 199 -3.77 -14.38 26.76
C LYS A 199 -3.56 -13.48 27.98
N ARG A 200 -2.32 -13.16 28.34
CA ARG A 200 -1.99 -12.20 29.41
C ARG A 200 -2.59 -10.83 29.13
N ILE A 201 -2.31 -10.25 27.96
CA ILE A 201 -2.81 -8.93 27.54
C ILE A 201 -4.35 -8.91 27.56
N GLN A 202 -5.00 -9.93 27.02
CA GLN A 202 -6.46 -10.04 27.03
C GLN A 202 -7.05 -10.10 28.45
N ALA A 203 -6.40 -10.82 29.37
CA ALA A 203 -6.82 -10.90 30.76
C ALA A 203 -6.66 -9.56 31.47
N GLU A 204 -5.55 -8.86 31.26
CA GLU A 204 -5.28 -7.56 31.87
C GLU A 204 -6.22 -6.47 31.36
N PHE A 205 -6.50 -6.41 30.06
CA PHE A 205 -7.51 -5.49 29.51
C PHE A 205 -8.90 -5.73 30.09
N ARG A 206 -9.27 -7.00 30.29
CA ARG A 206 -10.54 -7.37 30.91
C ARG A 206 -10.59 -6.98 32.39
N ALA A 207 -9.49 -7.15 33.11
CA ALA A 207 -9.42 -6.85 34.54
C ALA A 207 -9.37 -5.34 34.82
N LYS A 208 -8.52 -4.59 34.11
CA LYS A 208 -8.27 -3.17 34.38
C LYS A 208 -9.26 -2.23 33.68
N LEU A 209 -9.65 -2.55 32.45
CA LEU A 209 -10.48 -1.67 31.62
C LEU A 209 -11.85 -2.27 31.27
N SER A 210 -12.18 -3.45 31.78
CA SER A 210 -13.41 -4.20 31.42
C SER A 210 -13.56 -4.42 29.90
N LEU A 211 -12.44 -4.45 29.17
CA LEU A 211 -12.41 -4.59 27.72
C LEU A 211 -12.21 -6.04 27.29
N ILE A 212 -12.95 -6.45 26.27
CA ILE A 212 -12.73 -7.71 25.58
C ILE A 212 -12.00 -7.40 24.27
N VAL A 213 -10.72 -7.70 24.20
CA VAL A 213 -9.85 -7.38 23.06
C VAL A 213 -9.46 -8.66 22.32
N ASP A 214 -9.35 -8.56 20.99
CA ASP A 214 -8.81 -9.57 20.09
C ASP A 214 -9.46 -10.96 20.21
N LYS A 215 -10.79 -10.97 20.38
CA LYS A 215 -11.62 -12.18 20.31
C LYS A 215 -12.45 -12.19 19.02
N PRO A 216 -12.49 -13.31 18.28
CA PRO A 216 -13.36 -13.42 17.10
C PRO A 216 -14.83 -13.37 17.52
N LYS A 217 -15.64 -12.63 16.77
CA LYS A 217 -17.11 -12.61 16.94
C LYS A 217 -17.73 -13.66 15.99
N PRO A 218 -18.78 -14.39 16.40
CA PRO A 218 -19.46 -15.33 15.52
C PRO A 218 -20.05 -14.61 14.31
N GLY A 219 -19.78 -15.12 13.10
CA GLY A 219 -20.17 -14.51 11.82
C GLY A 219 -19.02 -13.78 11.13
N TYR A 220 -18.60 -12.62 11.66
CA TYR A 220 -17.49 -11.83 11.11
C TYR A 220 -16.97 -10.80 12.13
N GLY A 221 -15.69 -10.43 11.98
CA GLY A 221 -15.03 -9.38 12.75
C GLY A 221 -14.45 -9.85 14.09
N SER A 222 -13.90 -8.89 14.83
CA SER A 222 -13.34 -9.12 16.16
C SER A 222 -13.98 -8.20 17.20
N SER A 223 -13.63 -8.42 18.46
CA SER A 223 -14.00 -7.53 19.56
C SER A 223 -13.26 -6.19 19.53
N ASN A 224 -12.36 -5.97 18.56
CA ASN A 224 -11.70 -4.69 18.32
C ASN A 224 -12.59 -3.81 17.44
N ASP A 225 -13.70 -3.34 18.00
CA ASP A 225 -14.57 -2.36 17.35
C ASP A 225 -14.23 -0.92 17.77
N GLY A 226 -14.94 0.05 17.21
CA GLY A 226 -14.71 1.46 17.49
C GLY A 226 -14.89 1.83 18.98
N ASN A 227 -15.68 1.08 19.76
CA ASN A 227 -15.80 1.34 21.19
C ASN A 227 -14.54 0.86 21.94
N THR A 228 -14.06 -0.33 21.61
CA THR A 228 -12.79 -0.84 22.15
C THR A 228 -11.62 0.09 21.80
N ALA A 229 -11.56 0.59 20.56
CA ALA A 229 -10.51 1.53 20.14
C ALA A 229 -10.56 2.85 20.93
N ARG A 230 -11.74 3.46 21.11
CA ARG A 230 -11.89 4.71 21.89
C ARG A 230 -11.40 4.55 23.31
N ILE A 231 -11.76 3.46 23.99
CA ILE A 231 -11.34 3.23 25.38
C ILE A 231 -9.83 2.96 25.45
N PHE A 232 -9.26 2.25 24.49
CA PHE A 232 -7.82 2.01 24.41
C PHE A 232 -7.02 3.32 24.31
N PHE A 233 -7.43 4.25 23.44
CA PHE A 233 -6.73 5.52 23.25
C PHE A 233 -7.06 6.59 24.30
N HIS A 234 -8.17 6.46 25.04
CA HIS A 234 -8.53 7.39 26.12
C HIS A 234 -7.60 7.29 27.33
N ASN A 235 -7.03 6.10 27.60
CA ASN A 235 -6.14 5.87 28.74
C ASN A 235 -4.76 5.37 28.28
N PRO A 236 -3.90 6.22 27.67
CA PRO A 236 -2.62 5.81 27.10
C PRO A 236 -1.69 5.15 28.10
N GLN A 237 -1.64 5.62 29.35
CA GLN A 237 -0.82 5.03 30.41
C GLN A 237 -1.19 3.56 30.66
N THR A 238 -2.47 3.29 30.94
CA THR A 238 -2.93 1.92 31.21
C THR A 238 -2.75 1.02 30.01
N SER A 239 -3.00 1.52 28.79
CA SER A 239 -2.79 0.77 27.56
C SER A 239 -1.31 0.45 27.32
N SER A 240 -0.42 1.40 27.59
CA SER A 240 1.04 1.22 27.58
C SER A 240 1.46 0.15 28.58
N ASP A 241 1.02 0.23 29.83
CA ASP A 241 1.39 -0.71 30.89
C ASP A 241 0.95 -2.15 30.58
N ILE A 242 -0.22 -2.32 29.95
CA ILE A 242 -0.74 -3.65 29.60
C ILE A 242 0.01 -4.23 28.39
N THR A 243 0.17 -3.42 27.34
CA THR A 243 0.69 -3.89 26.04
C THR A 243 2.21 -3.90 25.96
N GLY A 244 2.89 -3.08 26.76
CA GLY A 244 4.33 -2.81 26.64
C GLY A 244 4.68 -1.91 25.45
N VAL A 245 3.69 -1.29 24.80
CA VAL A 245 3.93 -0.28 23.76
C VAL A 245 4.24 1.06 24.42
N ASP A 246 5.10 1.85 23.80
CA ASP A 246 5.50 3.16 24.29
C ASP A 246 4.29 4.10 24.46
N ARG A 247 4.21 4.72 25.64
CA ARG A 247 3.12 5.62 26.02
C ARG A 247 3.02 6.82 25.09
N GLU A 248 4.16 7.45 24.77
CA GLU A 248 4.17 8.67 23.94
C GLU A 248 3.70 8.37 22.52
N LEU A 249 4.06 7.21 21.98
CA LEU A 249 3.54 6.76 20.69
C LEU A 249 2.01 6.59 20.73
N ILE A 250 1.46 5.96 21.78
CA ILE A 250 0.00 5.80 21.94
C ILE A 250 -0.69 7.17 22.03
N GLU A 251 -0.12 8.12 22.77
CA GLU A 251 -0.63 9.49 22.88
C GLU A 251 -0.64 10.22 21.54
N LYS A 252 0.45 10.15 20.79
CA LYS A 252 0.50 10.75 19.44
C LYS A 252 -0.56 10.15 18.53
N PHE A 253 -0.74 8.83 18.54
CA PHE A 253 -1.83 8.19 17.78
C PHE A 253 -3.22 8.60 18.26
N ALA A 254 -3.43 8.75 19.57
CA ALA A 254 -4.71 9.21 20.10
C ALA A 254 -5.06 10.61 19.59
N ILE A 255 -4.08 11.53 19.58
CA ILE A 255 -4.24 12.89 19.05
C ILE A 255 -4.51 12.84 17.54
N ILE A 256 -3.71 12.11 16.77
CA ILE A 256 -3.88 11.99 15.31
C ILE A 256 -5.29 11.47 14.97
N LEU A 257 -5.73 10.39 15.62
CA LEU A 257 -7.06 9.82 15.38
C LEU A 257 -8.17 10.77 15.83
N GLY A 258 -7.98 11.50 16.93
CA GLY A 258 -8.91 12.54 17.39
C GLY A 258 -9.06 13.69 16.38
N VAL A 259 -7.95 14.16 15.82
CA VAL A 259 -7.94 15.21 14.78
C VAL A 259 -8.67 14.72 13.54
N LEU A 260 -8.38 13.50 13.06
CA LEU A 260 -9.06 12.91 11.90
C LEU A 260 -10.57 12.72 12.13
N ALA A 261 -10.98 12.42 13.36
CA ALA A 261 -12.39 12.23 13.72
C ALA A 261 -13.15 13.51 14.08
N SER A 262 -12.47 14.66 14.20
CA SER A 262 -13.05 15.90 14.71
C SER A 262 -14.13 16.51 13.81
N GLY A 263 -14.04 16.28 12.49
CA GLY A 263 -14.88 16.95 11.50
C GLY A 263 -14.56 18.43 11.30
N CYS A 264 -13.52 18.96 11.95
CA CYS A 264 -13.09 20.34 11.84
C CYS A 264 -12.00 20.52 10.77
N ALA A 265 -11.81 21.75 10.30
CA ALA A 265 -10.65 22.10 9.48
C ALA A 265 -9.34 21.86 10.26
N ILE A 266 -8.37 21.24 9.61
CA ILE A 266 -7.10 20.84 10.22
C ILE A 266 -6.01 21.82 9.79
N ASP A 267 -5.22 22.29 10.76
CA ASP A 267 -4.00 23.06 10.50
C ASP A 267 -2.93 22.12 9.93
N MET A 268 -2.66 22.26 8.63
CA MET A 268 -1.82 21.33 7.88
C MET A 268 -0.36 21.35 8.30
N GLU A 269 0.18 22.50 8.72
CA GLU A 269 1.57 22.63 9.14
C GLU A 269 1.80 21.89 10.46
N LYS A 270 0.93 22.15 11.45
CA LYS A 270 1.00 21.47 12.75
C LYS A 270 0.74 19.98 12.64
N PHE A 271 -0.21 19.60 11.78
CA PHE A 271 -0.52 18.19 11.56
C PHE A 271 0.64 17.46 10.87
N ALA A 272 1.28 18.07 9.87
CA ALA A 272 2.46 17.49 9.22
C ALA A 272 3.61 17.25 10.22
N SER A 273 3.91 18.23 11.08
CA SER A 273 4.91 18.08 12.14
C SER A 273 4.58 16.91 13.08
N LEU A 274 3.32 16.81 13.51
CA LEU A 274 2.87 15.73 14.39
C LEU A 274 3.01 14.34 13.73
N LEU A 275 2.66 14.22 12.45
CA LEU A 275 2.79 12.96 11.69
C LEU A 275 4.26 12.57 11.51
N GLU A 276 5.12 13.53 11.20
CA GLU A 276 6.55 13.29 11.04
C GLU A 276 7.21 12.86 12.35
N GLU A 277 6.91 13.54 13.45
CA GLU A 277 7.36 13.14 14.78
C GLU A 277 6.91 11.70 15.12
N ALA A 278 5.62 11.41 14.95
CA ALA A 278 5.08 10.08 15.24
C ALA A 278 5.72 9.00 14.36
N ARG A 279 5.96 9.30 13.08
CA ARG A 279 6.64 8.40 12.13
C ARG A 279 8.08 8.13 12.57
N ASN A 280 8.82 9.17 12.93
CA ASN A 280 10.21 9.03 13.35
C ASN A 280 10.31 8.26 14.67
N TRP A 281 9.40 8.50 15.61
CA TRP A 281 9.28 7.75 16.85
C TRP A 281 8.99 6.27 16.61
N TYR A 282 8.02 5.98 15.74
CA TYR A 282 7.67 4.61 15.36
C TYR A 282 8.86 3.89 14.74
N ILE A 283 9.53 4.53 13.76
CA ILE A 283 10.69 3.94 13.10
C ILE A 283 11.81 3.73 14.12
N HIS A 284 12.06 4.66 15.04
CA HIS A 284 13.14 4.54 16.02
C HIS A 284 12.91 3.38 17.01
N LEU A 285 11.72 3.31 17.61
CA LEU A 285 11.37 2.33 18.63
C LEU A 285 11.07 0.93 18.06
N TYR A 286 10.47 0.89 16.86
CA TYR A 286 9.93 -0.33 16.27
C TYR A 286 10.55 -0.65 14.90
N LYS A 287 11.86 -0.40 14.72
CA LYS A 287 12.63 -0.71 13.48
C LYS A 287 12.40 -2.13 12.95
N TRP A 288 12.18 -3.06 13.86
CA TRP A 288 12.01 -4.48 13.57
C TRP A 288 10.62 -4.81 12.99
N SER A 289 9.62 -3.95 13.22
CA SER A 289 8.25 -4.13 12.74
C SER A 289 8.00 -3.34 11.46
N ASN A 290 7.35 -3.98 10.49
CA ASN A 290 6.91 -3.26 9.31
C ASN A 290 5.68 -2.44 9.66
N MET A 291 5.69 -1.16 9.32
CA MET A 291 4.54 -0.28 9.52
C MET A 291 3.30 -0.83 8.79
N PRO A 292 2.17 -1.02 9.49
CA PRO A 292 0.93 -1.50 8.85
C PRO A 292 0.45 -0.53 7.77
N ASN A 293 -0.13 -1.04 6.69
CA ASN A 293 -0.57 -0.23 5.54
C ASN A 293 -1.49 0.95 5.93
N LYS A 294 -2.39 0.75 6.89
CA LYS A 294 -3.28 1.83 7.37
C LYS A 294 -2.50 2.93 8.11
N VAL A 295 -1.55 2.53 8.95
CA VAL A 295 -0.68 3.45 9.69
C VAL A 295 0.22 4.21 8.72
N HIS A 296 0.81 3.52 7.75
CA HIS A 296 1.63 4.14 6.71
C HIS A 296 0.83 5.16 5.89
N LYS A 297 -0.40 4.82 5.48
CA LYS A 297 -1.28 5.74 4.76
C LYS A 297 -1.56 7.01 5.58
N VAL A 298 -1.75 6.90 6.89
CA VAL A 298 -1.98 8.06 7.76
C VAL A 298 -0.70 8.86 7.97
N LEU A 299 0.41 8.23 8.38
CA LEU A 299 1.64 8.93 8.76
C LEU A 299 2.43 9.49 7.57
N VAL A 300 2.31 8.89 6.38
CA VAL A 300 3.07 9.31 5.20
C VAL A 300 2.21 10.10 4.22
N HIS A 301 0.99 9.62 3.94
CA HIS A 301 0.11 10.25 2.95
C HIS A 301 -1.03 11.06 3.59
N GLY A 302 -1.09 11.16 4.92
CA GLY A 302 -2.22 11.80 5.62
C GLY A 302 -2.48 13.22 5.15
N CYS A 303 -1.43 14.05 5.05
CA CYS A 303 -1.55 15.43 4.60
C CYS A 303 -2.02 15.53 3.14
N GLU A 304 -1.38 14.78 2.22
CA GLU A 304 -1.74 14.75 0.79
C GLU A 304 -3.21 14.33 0.59
N ILE A 305 -3.69 13.39 1.40
CA ILE A 305 -5.06 12.91 1.35
C ILE A 305 -6.03 13.99 1.81
N ILE A 306 -5.74 14.66 2.93
CA ILE A 306 -6.62 15.71 3.47
C ILE A 306 -6.70 16.89 2.50
N ASP A 307 -5.57 17.29 1.92
CA ASP A 307 -5.49 18.41 0.96
C ASP A 307 -6.25 18.13 -0.35
N ALA A 308 -6.36 16.85 -0.74
CA ALA A 308 -7.11 16.45 -1.92
C ALA A 308 -8.64 16.58 -1.77
N PHE A 309 -9.17 16.75 -0.55
CA PHE A 309 -10.60 16.86 -0.29
C PHE A 309 -11.00 18.29 0.08
N CYS A 310 -12.15 18.74 -0.45
CA CYS A 310 -12.69 20.06 -0.14
C CYS A 310 -13.43 20.15 1.21
N LEU A 311 -13.72 19.00 1.83
CA LEU A 311 -14.42 18.90 3.11
C LEU A 311 -13.48 18.28 4.16
N PRO A 312 -13.65 18.63 5.45
CA PRO A 312 -12.94 17.99 6.53
C PRO A 312 -13.07 16.47 6.48
N ILE A 313 -11.95 15.76 6.63
CA ILE A 313 -11.91 14.30 6.47
C ILE A 313 -12.86 13.56 7.42
N GLY A 314 -13.10 14.10 8.62
CA GLY A 314 -14.02 13.52 9.60
C GLY A 314 -15.48 13.51 9.14
N GLU A 315 -15.89 14.48 8.30
CA GLU A 315 -17.24 14.52 7.72
C GLU A 315 -17.43 13.45 6.64
N LEU A 316 -16.34 12.97 6.03
CA LEU A 316 -16.33 11.92 5.00
C LEU A 316 -16.27 10.50 5.61
N SER A 317 -16.53 10.36 6.91
CA SER A 317 -16.45 9.09 7.62
C SER A 317 -17.55 8.08 7.23
N GLU A 318 -17.20 6.79 7.22
CA GLU A 318 -18.13 5.68 7.01
C GLU A 318 -19.00 5.39 8.25
N ASP A 319 -18.61 5.88 9.44
CA ASP A 319 -19.28 5.59 10.72
C ASP A 319 -20.79 5.87 10.68
N ALA A 320 -21.19 6.94 9.97
CA ALA A 320 -22.60 7.30 9.81
C ALA A 320 -23.39 6.23 9.03
N LEU A 321 -22.79 5.66 7.98
CA LEU A 321 -23.39 4.58 7.19
C LEU A 321 -23.47 3.28 7.98
N GLU A 322 -22.43 2.94 8.74
CA GLU A 322 -22.46 1.75 9.62
C GLU A 322 -23.54 1.86 10.70
N ALA A 323 -23.71 3.05 11.29
CA ALA A 323 -24.79 3.31 12.23
C ALA A 323 -26.18 3.10 11.58
N ARG A 324 -26.35 3.53 10.32
CA ARG A 324 -27.59 3.28 9.56
C ARG A 324 -27.87 1.80 9.34
N HIS A 325 -26.87 0.93 9.20
CA HIS A 325 -27.13 -0.51 9.09
C HIS A 325 -27.88 -1.10 10.30
N LYS A 326 -27.69 -0.53 11.50
CA LYS A 326 -28.44 -0.95 12.70
C LYS A 326 -29.92 -0.59 12.57
N GLU A 327 -30.21 0.60 12.05
CA GLU A 327 -31.59 1.05 11.80
C GLU A 327 -32.24 0.27 10.67
N VAL A 328 -31.53 0.02 9.58
CA VAL A 328 -32.01 -0.81 8.46
C VAL A 328 -32.49 -2.18 8.96
N ARG A 329 -31.72 -2.85 9.82
CA ARG A 329 -32.12 -4.14 10.42
C ARG A 329 -33.38 -4.00 11.28
N LYS A 330 -33.47 -2.94 12.09
CA LYS A 330 -34.64 -2.65 12.93
C LYS A 330 -35.88 -2.36 12.09
N HIS A 331 -35.79 -1.47 11.12
CA HIS A 331 -36.91 -1.07 10.25
C HIS A 331 -37.39 -2.25 9.42
N ARG A 332 -36.44 -3.03 8.86
CA ARG A 332 -36.79 -4.30 8.21
C ARG A 332 -37.53 -5.21 9.17
N LEU A 333 -37.16 -5.34 10.44
CA LEU A 333 -37.87 -6.25 11.34
C LEU A 333 -39.28 -5.77 11.69
N SER A 334 -39.45 -4.49 12.06
CA SER A 334 -40.68 -4.00 12.68
C SER A 334 -41.54 -3.03 11.87
N HIS A 335 -41.04 -2.47 10.76
CA HIS A 335 -41.73 -1.40 10.00
C HIS A 335 -42.07 -1.76 8.55
N THR A 336 -41.68 -2.97 8.08
CA THR A 336 -41.97 -3.43 6.71
C THR A 336 -43.03 -4.51 6.69
N ARG A 337 -43.88 -4.52 5.66
CA ARG A 337 -44.83 -5.62 5.42
C ARG A 337 -44.09 -6.93 5.11
N LYS A 338 -44.62 -8.04 5.61
CA LYS A 338 -44.06 -9.42 5.48
C LYS A 338 -44.79 -10.29 4.47
N CYS A 339 -45.50 -9.67 3.52
CA CYS A 339 -46.26 -10.35 2.48
C CYS A 339 -45.38 -10.79 1.29
N SER A 340 -44.41 -9.97 0.88
CA SER A 340 -43.51 -10.26 -0.24
C SER A 340 -42.16 -9.56 -0.05
N ARG A 341 -41.10 -10.13 -0.65
CA ARG A 341 -39.76 -9.51 -0.59
C ARG A 341 -39.74 -8.13 -1.28
N THR A 342 -40.49 -7.98 -2.37
CA THR A 342 -40.62 -6.71 -3.10
C THR A 342 -41.31 -5.64 -2.25
N ASP A 343 -42.39 -5.99 -1.56
CA ASP A 343 -43.08 -5.05 -0.66
C ASP A 343 -42.22 -4.72 0.56
N THR A 344 -41.53 -5.70 1.14
CA THR A 344 -40.58 -5.47 2.23
C THR A 344 -39.51 -4.45 1.83
N ASN A 345 -38.90 -4.62 0.65
CA ASN A 345 -37.86 -3.72 0.18
C ASN A 345 -38.43 -2.32 -0.15
N LYS A 346 -39.64 -2.26 -0.73
CA LYS A 346 -40.31 -1.00 -1.04
C LYS A 346 -40.62 -0.20 0.23
N ASP A 347 -41.11 -0.86 1.28
CA ASP A 347 -41.39 -0.22 2.56
C ASP A 347 -40.10 0.23 3.25
N LEU A 348 -39.07 -0.62 3.24
CA LEU A 348 -37.76 -0.27 3.80
C LEU A 348 -37.17 0.97 3.13
N MET A 349 -37.20 1.04 1.80
CA MET A 349 -36.71 2.21 1.07
C MET A 349 -37.50 3.47 1.37
N ARG A 350 -38.83 3.39 1.45
CA ARG A 350 -39.68 4.53 1.81
C ARG A 350 -39.36 5.06 3.20
N ASP A 351 -39.19 4.17 4.15
CA ASP A 351 -38.88 4.54 5.53
C ASP A 351 -37.47 5.14 5.66
N LEU A 352 -36.49 4.63 4.90
CA LEU A 352 -35.16 5.24 4.82
C LEU A 352 -35.19 6.64 4.19
N LEU A 353 -36.00 6.86 3.15
CA LEU A 353 -36.19 8.19 2.55
C LEU A 353 -36.82 9.17 3.55
N LEU A 354 -37.87 8.75 4.26
CA LEU A 354 -38.54 9.58 5.27
C LEU A 354 -37.62 9.94 6.45
N THR A 355 -36.74 9.02 6.84
CA THR A 355 -35.82 9.24 7.97
C THR A 355 -34.58 10.04 7.61
N SER A 356 -34.21 10.09 6.33
CA SER A 356 -33.11 10.89 5.80
C SER A 356 -33.56 12.23 5.18
N ASP A 357 -34.86 12.48 5.09
CA ASP A 357 -35.42 13.74 4.59
C ASP A 357 -34.92 14.94 5.43
N PRO A 358 -34.24 15.93 4.82
CA PRO A 358 -33.66 17.06 5.55
C PRO A 358 -34.70 17.92 6.27
N PHE A 359 -35.89 18.11 5.68
CA PHE A 359 -36.94 18.95 6.23
C PHE A 359 -37.66 18.27 7.41
N ILE A 360 -37.86 16.96 7.35
CA ILE A 360 -38.38 16.17 8.47
C ILE A 360 -37.32 16.09 9.58
N SER A 361 -36.06 15.85 9.21
CA SER A 361 -34.95 15.75 10.15
C SER A 361 -34.75 17.03 10.95
N SER A 362 -34.81 18.21 10.30
CA SER A 362 -34.64 19.51 10.96
C SER A 362 -35.74 19.84 11.98
N LYS A 363 -36.92 19.22 11.85
CA LYS A 363 -38.06 19.39 12.76
C LYS A 363 -38.14 18.31 13.84
N ARG A 364 -37.32 17.26 13.75
CA ARG A 364 -37.32 16.16 14.71
C ARG A 364 -36.69 16.63 16.02
N LYS A 365 -37.30 16.28 17.15
CA LYS A 365 -36.66 16.48 18.46
C LYS A 365 -35.44 15.58 18.56
N VAL A 366 -34.26 16.18 18.61
CA VAL A 366 -33.00 15.48 18.87
C VAL A 366 -32.63 15.70 20.33
N SER A 367 -32.40 14.63 21.08
CA SER A 367 -31.74 14.73 22.39
C SER A 367 -30.29 15.11 22.14
N SER A 368 -29.84 16.28 22.58
CA SER A 368 -28.42 16.62 22.55
C SER A 368 -27.66 15.58 23.36
N LYS A 369 -26.77 14.83 22.72
CA LYS A 369 -25.71 14.15 23.46
C LYS A 369 -24.73 15.23 23.88
N ASN A 370 -24.49 15.37 25.17
CA ASN A 370 -23.32 16.10 25.64
C ASN A 370 -22.11 15.38 25.02
N ILE A 371 -21.37 16.11 24.19
CA ILE A 371 -20.13 15.64 23.56
C ILE A 371 -19.07 15.48 24.64
#